data_AF-A0AAD5E8G1-F1
#
_entry.id   AF-A0AAD5E8G1-F1
#
_cell.length_a   1.000
_cell.length_b   1.000
_cell.length_c   1.000
_cell.angle_alpha   90.00
_cell.angle_beta   90.00
_cell.angle_gamma   90.00
#
_symmetry.space_group_name_H-M   'P 1'
#
loop_
_entity.id
_entity.type
_entity.pdbx_description
1 polymer ?
#
loop_
_entity_poly.entity_id
_entity_poly.type
_entity_poly.pdbx_seq_one_letter_code
_entity_poly.pdbx_strand_id
1 'polypeptide(L)'
;MPKPIDVSSATALDLRAQLVSQRESFDLDRQKGKQIAASERRQTKKPTVWARRNKGVEQRAKNDQRMEEETGAPTLEASRAALQRKAKIYEEMRKRRRYNNSDDDDENQLIDFESRPFSDSDGEDDEEKSDGDDPWVDYEDEFGRSRTIRQSQVPRSRPRSPSPQLTSEPAYPVFTTADYEARKREGSEERETQRYDAEREIRTKGVGFYTFSKDEDERKAQMEELKRLREQTETARAHTMSVSAKRKQALERNAAKINARRLLLQQKTAAPASSHPQKANIDDESISSFLSSIRNKK
;
A
#
# COMPACT_ATOMS: atom_id res chain seq x y z
N MET A 1 -23.91 43.96 55.31
CA MET A 1 -23.47 45.11 54.50
C MET A 1 -22.38 44.63 53.55
N PRO A 2 -22.57 44.60 52.22
CA PRO A 2 -21.50 44.23 51.29
C PRO A 2 -20.40 45.29 51.29
N LYS A 3 -19.14 44.86 51.28
CA LYS A 3 -17.96 45.73 51.31
C LYS A 3 -17.87 46.54 50.01
N PRO A 4 -17.51 47.84 50.05
CA PRO A 4 -17.29 48.62 48.84
C PRO A 4 -16.09 48.04 48.08
N ILE A 5 -16.27 47.86 46.77
CA ILE A 5 -15.21 47.43 45.86
C ILE A 5 -14.42 48.68 45.48
N ASP A 6 -13.17 48.74 45.91
CA ASP A 6 -12.28 49.86 45.59
C ASP A 6 -11.69 49.64 44.20
N VAL A 7 -12.20 50.37 43.21
CA VAL A 7 -11.74 50.28 41.81
C VAL A 7 -10.60 51.27 41.59
N SER A 8 -9.42 50.77 41.24
CA SER A 8 -8.28 51.63 40.96
C SER A 8 -8.52 52.46 39.69
N SER A 9 -8.06 53.72 39.69
CA SER A 9 -8.18 54.63 38.54
C SER A 9 -7.55 54.06 37.27
N ALA A 10 -6.46 53.29 37.41
CA ALA A 10 -5.81 52.59 36.29
C ALA A 10 -6.72 51.53 35.67
N THR A 11 -7.48 50.78 36.48
CA THR A 11 -8.44 49.77 35.98
C THR A 11 -9.62 50.43 35.26
N ALA A 12 -10.07 51.60 35.72
CA ALA A 12 -11.11 52.36 35.03
C ALA A 12 -10.66 52.90 33.66
N LEU A 13 -9.39 53.30 33.55
CA LEU A 13 -8.80 53.75 32.28
C LEU A 13 -8.60 52.58 31.31
N ASP A 14 -8.15 51.42 31.78
CA ASP A 14 -8.00 50.22 30.95
C ASP A 14 -9.35 49.73 30.43
N LEU A 15 -10.37 49.67 31.28
CA LEU A 15 -11.73 49.31 30.85
C LEU A 15 -12.30 50.32 29.84
N ARG A 16 -12.02 51.61 30.04
CA ARG A 16 -12.40 52.64 29.06
C ARG A 16 -11.68 52.47 27.73
N ALA A 17 -10.38 52.16 27.74
CA ALA A 17 -9.61 51.90 26.54
C ALA A 17 -10.13 50.66 25.79
N GLN A 18 -10.48 49.59 26.51
CA GLN A 18 -11.07 48.38 25.93
C GLN A 18 -12.46 48.65 25.32
N LEU A 19 -13.31 49.45 26.00
CA LEU A 19 -14.62 49.82 25.46
C LEU A 19 -14.52 50.71 24.22
N VAL A 20 -13.56 51.64 24.20
CA VAL A 20 -13.30 52.48 23.02
C VAL A 20 -12.80 51.62 21.86
N SER A 21 -11.83 50.73 22.11
CA SER A 21 -11.32 49.79 21.10
C SER A 21 -12.41 48.88 20.52
N GLN A 22 -13.28 48.33 21.37
CA GLN A 22 -14.43 47.54 20.91
C GLN A 22 -15.43 48.37 20.11
N ARG A 23 -15.66 49.63 20.49
CA ARG A 23 -16.55 50.51 19.75
C ARG A 23 -15.97 50.88 18.39
N GLU A 24 -14.69 51.18 18.31
CA GLU A 24 -13.99 51.42 17.03
C GLU A 24 -14.03 50.17 16.14
N SER A 25 -13.80 48.97 16.68
CA SER A 25 -13.95 47.74 15.89
C SER A 25 -15.38 47.56 15.39
N PHE A 26 -16.38 47.87 16.23
CA PHE A 26 -17.78 47.77 15.85
C PHE A 26 -18.17 48.81 14.79
N ASP A 27 -17.67 50.03 14.88
CA ASP A 27 -17.92 51.08 13.90
C ASP A 27 -17.19 50.79 12.58
N LEU A 28 -15.98 50.21 12.62
CA LEU A 28 -15.27 49.72 11.43
C LEU A 28 -16.01 48.55 10.78
N ASP A 29 -16.49 47.59 11.56
CA ASP A 29 -17.30 46.46 11.06
C ASP A 29 -18.65 46.93 10.53
N ARG A 30 -19.23 47.97 11.14
CA ARG A 30 -20.46 48.63 10.67
C ARG A 30 -20.24 49.46 9.40
N GLN A 31 -19.06 50.05 9.20
CA GLN A 31 -18.71 50.78 7.97
C GLN A 31 -18.35 49.82 6.83
N LYS A 32 -17.67 48.72 7.14
CA LYS A 32 -17.39 47.62 6.18
C LYS A 32 -18.67 46.85 5.84
N GLY A 33 -19.57 46.72 6.80
CA GLY A 33 -20.90 46.17 6.62
C GLY A 33 -21.85 47.20 6.04
N LYS A 34 -22.00 47.25 4.70
CA LYS A 34 -23.26 47.71 4.09
C LYS A 34 -24.41 47.12 4.91
N GLN A 35 -25.39 47.93 5.27
CA GLN A 35 -26.65 47.48 5.90
C GLN A 35 -27.34 46.54 4.90
N ILE A 36 -26.91 45.29 4.88
CA ILE A 36 -27.50 44.20 4.12
C ILE A 36 -28.82 43.93 4.82
N ALA A 37 -29.92 44.27 4.15
CA ALA A 37 -31.27 44.01 4.63
C ALA A 37 -31.38 42.54 5.06
N ALA A 38 -32.18 42.26 6.09
CA ALA A 38 -32.34 40.90 6.63
C ALA A 38 -32.75 39.85 5.57
N SER A 39 -33.22 40.28 4.38
CA SER A 39 -33.53 39.45 3.21
C SER A 39 -32.31 38.91 2.44
N GLU A 40 -31.15 39.57 2.54
CA GLU A 40 -29.89 39.15 1.89
C GLU A 40 -28.99 38.30 2.79
N ARG A 41 -29.43 38.02 4.03
CA ARG A 41 -29.01 36.80 4.76
C ARG A 41 -29.61 35.57 4.07
N ARG A 42 -29.33 35.39 2.78
CA ARG A 42 -29.44 34.11 2.11
C ARG A 42 -28.55 33.17 2.90
N GLN A 43 -29.20 32.34 3.70
CA GLN A 43 -28.64 31.19 4.39
C GLN A 43 -27.59 30.59 3.46
N THR A 44 -26.31 30.74 3.79
CA THR A 44 -25.26 29.97 3.14
C THR A 44 -25.61 28.53 3.48
N LYS A 45 -26.32 27.87 2.54
CA LYS A 45 -26.82 26.51 2.77
C LYS A 45 -25.60 25.70 3.12
N LYS A 46 -25.56 25.19 4.35
CA LYS A 46 -24.49 24.30 4.79
C LYS A 46 -24.36 23.24 3.70
N PRO A 47 -23.16 23.02 3.14
CA PRO A 47 -23.00 22.12 2.02
C PRO A 47 -23.64 20.78 2.38
N THR A 48 -24.47 20.28 1.47
CA THR A 48 -25.14 18.98 1.60
C THR A 48 -24.10 17.91 1.96
N VAL A 49 -24.49 16.84 2.65
CA VAL A 49 -23.58 15.78 3.11
C VAL A 49 -22.65 15.28 2.00
N TRP A 50 -23.11 15.23 0.75
CA TRP A 50 -22.29 14.87 -0.43
C TRP A 50 -21.28 15.93 -0.88
N ALA A 51 -21.51 17.21 -0.56
CA ALA A 51 -20.58 18.30 -0.82
C ALA A 51 -19.56 18.50 0.32
N ARG A 52 -19.70 17.79 1.45
CA ARG A 52 -18.71 17.81 2.53
C ARG A 52 -17.52 16.94 2.14
N ARG A 53 -16.39 17.56 1.79
CA ARG A 53 -15.15 16.80 1.55
C ARG A 53 -14.58 16.26 2.87
N ASN A 54 -13.99 15.07 2.80
CA ASN A 54 -13.30 14.46 3.94
C ASN A 54 -12.18 15.37 4.47
N LYS A 55 -12.08 15.49 5.80
CA LYS A 55 -11.05 16.28 6.48
C LYS A 55 -9.66 15.74 6.10
N GLY A 56 -8.78 16.63 5.65
CA GLY A 56 -7.39 16.29 5.28
C GLY A 56 -7.18 15.77 3.86
N VAL A 57 -8.22 15.66 3.01
CA VAL A 57 -8.03 15.30 1.59
C VAL A 57 -7.24 16.35 0.83
N GLU A 58 -7.49 17.63 1.11
CA GLU A 58 -6.75 18.74 0.48
C GLU A 58 -5.28 18.75 0.88
N GLN A 59 -4.99 18.40 2.13
CA GLN A 59 -3.62 18.34 2.65
C GLN A 59 -2.87 17.16 2.02
N ARG A 60 -3.51 15.99 1.87
CA ARG A 60 -2.95 14.86 1.11
C ARG A 60 -2.70 15.23 -0.35
N ALA A 61 -3.69 15.82 -1.03
CA ALA A 61 -3.54 16.22 -2.43
C ALA A 61 -2.38 17.22 -2.64
N LYS A 62 -2.21 18.20 -1.73
CA LYS A 62 -1.06 19.13 -1.76
C LYS A 62 0.27 18.43 -1.51
N ASN A 63 0.29 17.44 -0.62
CA ASN A 63 1.51 16.69 -0.34
C ASN A 63 1.87 15.77 -1.51
N ASP A 64 0.88 15.15 -2.17
CA ASP A 64 1.09 14.32 -3.35
C ASP A 64 1.63 15.16 -4.52
N GLN A 65 1.08 16.36 -4.75
CA GLN A 65 1.61 17.33 -5.73
C GLN A 65 3.05 17.70 -5.44
N ARG A 66 3.37 18.01 -4.17
CA ARG A 66 4.74 18.34 -3.75
C ARG A 66 5.71 17.17 -3.99
N MET A 67 5.30 15.95 -3.67
CA MET A 67 6.12 14.74 -3.89
C MET A 67 6.36 14.50 -5.39
N GLU A 68 5.36 14.72 -6.23
CA GLU A 68 5.48 14.63 -7.69
C GLU A 68 6.44 15.68 -8.26
N GLU A 69 6.38 16.92 -7.76
CA GLU A 69 7.31 17.98 -8.12
C GLU A 69 8.75 17.64 -7.69
N GLU A 70 8.94 17.16 -6.45
CA GLU A 70 10.26 16.82 -5.90
C GLU A 70 10.90 15.59 -6.57
N THR A 71 10.11 14.61 -7.00
CA THR A 71 10.63 13.38 -7.64
C THR A 71 10.66 13.44 -9.16
N GLY A 72 9.71 14.14 -9.78
CA GLY A 72 9.58 14.26 -11.23
C GLY A 72 10.57 15.26 -11.85
N ALA A 73 10.80 16.40 -11.20
CA ALA A 73 11.69 17.42 -11.74
C ALA A 73 13.17 16.95 -11.89
N PRO A 74 13.84 16.38 -10.87
CA PRO A 74 15.24 15.99 -10.99
C PRO A 74 15.44 14.78 -11.93
N THR A 75 14.45 13.89 -12.05
CA THR A 75 14.54 12.71 -12.93
C THR A 75 14.36 13.09 -14.41
N LEU A 76 13.44 14.00 -14.72
CA LEU A 76 13.24 14.52 -16.07
C LEU A 76 14.40 15.42 -16.53
N GLU A 77 14.99 16.20 -15.63
CA GLU A 77 16.15 17.03 -15.95
C GLU A 77 17.41 16.19 -16.19
N ALA A 78 17.68 15.19 -15.33
CA ALA A 78 18.82 14.28 -15.50
C ALA A 78 18.73 13.47 -16.81
N SER A 79 17.53 12.98 -17.14
CA SER A 79 17.29 12.27 -18.41
C SER A 79 17.44 13.18 -19.63
N ARG A 80 16.97 14.43 -19.58
CA ARG A 80 17.17 15.44 -20.63
C ARG A 80 18.65 15.75 -20.84
N ALA A 81 19.42 15.93 -19.77
CA ALA A 81 20.86 16.16 -19.84
C ALA A 81 21.61 14.95 -20.45
N ALA A 82 21.21 13.72 -20.10
CA ALA A 82 21.77 12.51 -20.70
C ALA A 82 21.46 12.41 -22.20
N LEU A 83 20.24 12.75 -22.61
CA LEU A 83 19.84 12.77 -24.03
C LEU A 83 20.60 13.83 -24.82
N GLN A 84 20.83 15.03 -24.25
CA GLN A 84 21.63 16.08 -24.89
C GLN A 84 23.08 15.65 -25.08
N ARG A 85 23.69 15.00 -24.07
CA ARG A 85 25.04 14.42 -24.20
C ARG A 85 25.09 13.37 -25.31
N LYS A 86 24.12 12.45 -25.36
CA LYS A 86 24.02 11.44 -26.43
C LYS A 86 23.87 12.11 -27.80
N ALA A 87 22.96 13.07 -27.94
CA ALA A 87 22.75 13.79 -29.20
C ALA A 87 24.03 14.47 -29.69
N LYS A 88 24.77 15.14 -28.80
CA LYS A 88 26.07 15.73 -29.12
C LYS A 88 27.08 14.69 -29.62
N ILE A 89 27.17 13.55 -28.95
CA ILE A 89 28.04 12.43 -29.36
C ILE A 89 27.65 11.91 -30.76
N TYR A 90 26.35 11.73 -31.04
CA TYR A 90 25.88 11.31 -32.37
C TYR A 90 26.15 12.35 -33.45
N GLU A 91 25.99 13.64 -33.15
CA GLU A 91 26.34 14.71 -34.09
C GLU A 91 27.84 14.75 -34.37
N GLU A 92 28.69 14.56 -33.36
CA GLU A 92 30.14 14.48 -33.49
C GLU A 92 30.54 13.25 -34.30
N MET A 93 29.94 12.08 -34.06
CA MET A 93 30.17 10.88 -34.88
C MET A 93 29.71 11.07 -36.32
N ARG A 94 28.54 11.70 -36.54
CA ARG A 94 28.02 12.00 -37.88
C ARG A 94 28.88 13.03 -38.61
N LYS A 95 29.44 14.01 -37.90
CA LYS A 95 30.38 14.98 -38.45
C LYS A 95 31.70 14.30 -38.77
N ARG A 96 32.26 13.52 -37.84
CA ARG A 96 33.52 12.76 -38.02
C ARG A 96 33.44 11.76 -39.18
N ARG A 97 32.33 11.03 -39.33
CA ARG A 97 32.06 10.13 -40.48
C ARG A 97 31.99 10.87 -41.82
N ARG A 98 31.59 12.14 -41.83
CA ARG A 98 31.59 12.97 -43.05
C ARG A 98 32.96 13.56 -43.43
N TYR A 99 33.93 13.54 -42.50
CA TYR A 99 35.28 14.07 -42.73
C TYR A 99 36.37 12.98 -42.80
N ASN A 100 36.10 11.76 -42.34
CA ASN A 100 36.95 10.58 -42.58
C ASN A 100 36.42 9.79 -43.79
N ASN A 101 36.74 10.28 -44.99
CA ASN A 101 36.70 9.54 -46.26
C ASN A 101 38.15 9.20 -46.66
N SER A 102 38.94 8.68 -45.72
CA SER A 102 40.27 8.12 -46.03
C SER A 102 40.07 6.62 -46.16
N ASP A 103 40.26 6.09 -47.38
CA ASP A 103 40.06 4.71 -47.82
C ASP A 103 40.89 3.63 -47.07
N ASP A 104 41.48 3.93 -45.92
CA ASP A 104 42.46 3.05 -45.24
C ASP A 104 41.92 2.32 -44.00
N ASP A 105 40.64 2.52 -43.61
CA ASP A 105 40.03 1.88 -42.43
C ASP A 105 38.92 0.86 -42.76
N ASP A 106 38.77 0.45 -44.03
CA ASP A 106 37.67 -0.40 -44.51
C ASP A 106 37.76 -1.87 -44.04
N GLU A 107 38.87 -2.31 -43.45
CA GLU A 107 39.05 -3.72 -43.04
C GLU A 107 38.36 -4.07 -41.71
N ASN A 108 37.83 -3.10 -40.94
CA ASN A 108 37.23 -3.37 -39.62
C ASN A 108 35.85 -2.72 -39.38
N GLN A 109 35.12 -2.30 -40.41
CA GLN A 109 33.80 -1.69 -40.24
C GLN A 109 32.68 -2.73 -40.14
N LEU A 110 32.12 -2.83 -38.93
CA LEU A 110 30.89 -3.54 -38.61
C LEU A 110 29.76 -3.24 -39.63
N ILE A 111 29.07 -4.30 -40.06
CA ILE A 111 27.91 -4.25 -40.95
C ILE A 111 26.82 -3.31 -40.36
N ASP A 112 26.45 -2.27 -41.11
CA ASP A 112 25.38 -1.31 -40.77
C ASP A 112 24.01 -1.85 -41.24
N PHE A 113 23.28 -2.49 -40.32
CA PHE A 113 21.95 -3.06 -40.58
C PHE A 113 20.83 -2.03 -40.79
N GLU A 114 21.08 -0.73 -40.59
CA GLU A 114 20.09 0.33 -40.83
C GLU A 114 20.18 0.89 -42.26
N SER A 115 21.26 0.57 -42.98
CA SER A 115 21.36 0.80 -44.42
C SER A 115 20.65 -0.31 -45.21
N ARG A 116 19.31 -0.33 -45.19
CA ARG A 116 18.55 -1.07 -46.21
C ARG A 116 18.45 -0.22 -47.48
N PRO A 117 19.20 -0.51 -48.55
CA PRO A 117 18.87 0.04 -49.87
C PRO A 117 17.58 -0.65 -50.33
N PHE A 118 16.50 0.12 -50.44
CA PHE A 118 15.31 -0.33 -51.18
C PHE A 118 15.68 -0.27 -52.66
N SER A 119 16.27 -1.34 -53.17
CA SER A 119 16.59 -1.55 -54.57
C SER A 119 16.23 -2.99 -54.90
N ASP A 120 15.12 -3.17 -55.61
CA ASP A 120 14.78 -4.40 -56.32
C ASP A 120 15.97 -4.79 -57.19
N SER A 121 16.74 -5.79 -56.75
CA SER A 121 17.67 -6.51 -57.60
C SER A 121 17.37 -7.97 -57.37
N ASP A 122 16.52 -8.46 -58.27
CA ASP A 122 16.30 -9.86 -58.59
C ASP A 122 17.64 -10.59 -58.61
N GLY A 123 17.84 -11.44 -57.61
CA GLY A 123 19.00 -12.30 -57.45
C GLY A 123 18.50 -13.72 -57.41
N GLU A 124 18.06 -14.18 -58.59
CA GLU A 124 17.84 -15.57 -58.92
C GLU A 124 19.10 -16.37 -58.57
N ASP A 125 19.03 -17.12 -57.48
CA ASP A 125 19.90 -18.27 -57.23
C ASP A 125 18.98 -19.44 -56.86
N ASP A 126 18.14 -19.81 -57.83
CA ASP A 126 17.38 -21.04 -57.82
C ASP A 126 18.31 -22.14 -58.37
N GLU A 127 19.12 -22.71 -57.47
CA GLU A 127 19.82 -23.97 -57.76
C GLU A 127 18.75 -25.08 -57.94
N GLU A 128 18.23 -25.22 -59.16
CA GLU A 128 17.42 -26.34 -59.63
C GLU A 128 18.20 -27.66 -59.44
N LYS A 129 18.12 -28.26 -58.25
CA LYS A 129 18.48 -29.66 -58.06
C LYS A 129 17.35 -30.51 -58.63
N SER A 130 17.44 -30.80 -59.93
CA SER A 130 16.79 -31.90 -60.66
C SER A 130 15.88 -32.79 -59.80
N ASP A 131 14.62 -32.40 -59.65
CA ASP A 131 13.52 -33.13 -58.96
C ASP A 131 13.07 -34.39 -59.74
N GLY A 132 14.02 -35.17 -60.26
CA GLY A 132 13.74 -36.33 -61.12
C GLY A 132 13.34 -37.60 -60.37
N ASP A 133 13.97 -37.88 -59.21
CA ASP A 133 13.86 -39.19 -58.55
C ASP A 133 14.06 -39.13 -57.01
N ASP A 134 13.35 -38.24 -56.30
CA ASP A 134 13.39 -38.21 -54.82
C ASP A 134 12.09 -38.77 -54.21
N PRO A 135 12.01 -40.05 -53.78
CA PRO A 135 10.76 -40.62 -53.30
C PRO A 135 10.32 -40.02 -51.95
N TRP A 136 9.00 -39.94 -51.74
CA TRP A 136 8.43 -39.57 -50.45
C TRP A 136 8.60 -40.71 -49.44
N VAL A 137 9.09 -40.39 -48.25
CA VAL A 137 9.29 -41.34 -47.16
C VAL A 137 8.68 -40.80 -45.86
N ASP A 138 8.05 -41.70 -45.11
CA ASP A 138 7.55 -41.42 -43.77
C ASP A 138 8.74 -41.39 -42.79
N TYR A 139 9.04 -40.21 -42.26
CA TYR A 139 10.11 -40.00 -41.27
C TYR A 139 9.51 -39.64 -39.92
N GLU A 140 10.01 -40.27 -38.85
CA GLU A 140 9.67 -39.90 -37.48
C GLU A 140 10.63 -38.80 -36.99
N ASP A 141 10.06 -37.62 -36.73
CA ASP A 141 10.78 -36.47 -36.17
C ASP A 141 11.27 -36.76 -34.73
N GLU A 142 12.20 -35.95 -34.20
CA GLU A 142 12.81 -36.10 -32.86
C GLU A 142 11.77 -36.14 -31.71
N PHE A 143 10.56 -35.67 -31.99
CA PHE A 143 9.41 -35.66 -31.08
C PHE A 143 8.47 -36.87 -31.26
N GLY A 144 8.84 -37.88 -32.06
CA GLY A 144 8.07 -39.12 -32.26
C GLY A 144 6.80 -38.94 -33.11
N ARG A 145 6.76 -37.92 -33.96
CA ARG A 145 5.64 -37.66 -34.89
C ARG A 145 6.05 -38.10 -36.28
N SER A 146 5.22 -38.91 -36.95
CA SER A 146 5.45 -39.29 -38.35
C SER A 146 5.11 -38.13 -39.28
N ARG A 147 6.04 -37.78 -40.18
CA ARG A 147 5.90 -36.74 -41.19
C ARG A 147 6.38 -37.26 -42.54
N THR A 148 5.60 -37.04 -43.59
CA THR A 148 6.00 -37.32 -44.98
C THR A 148 6.96 -36.24 -45.47
N ILE A 149 8.21 -36.61 -45.75
CA ILE A 149 9.21 -35.73 -46.37
C ILE A 149 9.93 -36.45 -47.51
N ARG A 150 10.61 -35.70 -48.37
CA ARG A 150 11.48 -36.25 -49.41
C ARG A 150 12.71 -36.92 -48.79
N GLN A 151 13.25 -37.99 -49.38
CA GLN A 151 14.41 -38.69 -48.82
C GLN A 151 15.63 -37.79 -48.64
N SER A 152 15.86 -36.83 -49.54
CA SER A 152 16.98 -35.89 -49.40
C SER A 152 16.89 -34.98 -48.18
N GLN A 153 15.67 -34.74 -47.68
CA GLN A 153 15.39 -33.86 -46.54
C GLN A 153 15.40 -34.61 -45.20
N VAL A 154 15.50 -35.94 -45.20
CA VAL A 154 15.58 -36.74 -43.98
C VAL A 154 16.90 -36.47 -43.25
N PRO A 155 16.88 -35.99 -41.99
CA PRO A 155 18.09 -35.74 -41.22
C PRO A 155 18.93 -37.02 -41.10
N ARG A 156 20.12 -37.03 -41.73
CA ARG A 156 21.04 -38.18 -41.65
C ARG A 156 21.69 -38.22 -40.28
N SER A 157 21.15 -39.05 -39.40
CA SER A 157 21.77 -39.43 -38.12
C SER A 157 23.22 -39.84 -38.37
N ARG A 158 24.18 -39.05 -37.87
CA ARG A 158 25.59 -39.47 -37.84
C ARG A 158 25.70 -40.52 -36.73
N PRO A 159 26.38 -41.67 -36.96
CA PRO A 159 26.59 -42.62 -35.88
C PRO A 159 27.28 -41.91 -34.73
N ARG A 160 26.59 -41.84 -33.59
CA ARG A 160 27.13 -41.31 -32.34
C ARG A 160 28.40 -42.11 -32.05
N SER A 161 29.56 -41.46 -32.12
CA SER A 161 30.82 -42.07 -31.71
C SER A 161 30.62 -42.76 -30.35
N PRO A 162 31.16 -43.97 -30.12
CA PRO A 162 30.92 -44.70 -28.89
C PRO A 162 31.33 -43.83 -27.72
N SER A 163 30.34 -43.39 -26.95
CA SER A 163 30.55 -42.63 -25.73
C SER A 163 31.41 -43.46 -24.77
N PRO A 164 32.42 -42.87 -24.10
CA PRO A 164 33.27 -43.61 -23.17
C PRO A 164 32.39 -44.29 -22.12
N GLN A 165 32.56 -45.59 -21.93
CA GLN A 165 31.90 -46.31 -20.84
C GLN A 165 32.31 -45.67 -19.52
N LEU A 166 31.34 -45.05 -18.83
CA LEU A 166 31.49 -44.53 -17.48
C LEU A 166 31.74 -45.72 -16.55
N THR A 167 33.00 -45.99 -16.23
CA THR A 167 33.37 -46.81 -15.08
C THR A 167 32.78 -46.15 -13.84
N SER A 168 32.02 -46.90 -13.04
CA SER A 168 31.22 -46.43 -11.91
C SER A 168 32.05 -46.08 -10.67
N GLU A 169 33.15 -45.36 -10.84
CA GLU A 169 33.80 -44.66 -9.73
C GLU A 169 33.40 -43.19 -9.82
N PRO A 170 32.71 -42.63 -8.80
CA PRO A 170 32.39 -41.21 -8.82
C PRO A 170 33.69 -40.42 -8.72
N ALA A 171 34.13 -39.86 -9.86
CA ALA A 171 35.25 -38.93 -9.96
C ALA A 171 35.03 -37.59 -9.21
N TYR A 172 33.95 -37.49 -8.42
CA TYR A 172 33.58 -36.30 -7.67
C TYR A 172 33.27 -36.69 -6.23
N PRO A 173 33.78 -35.95 -5.23
CA PRO A 173 33.47 -36.22 -3.85
C PRO A 173 31.96 -36.12 -3.64
N VAL A 174 31.37 -37.20 -3.13
CA VAL A 174 29.97 -37.21 -2.70
C VAL A 174 29.90 -36.33 -1.46
N PHE A 175 29.49 -35.08 -1.63
CA PHE A 175 29.26 -34.15 -0.51
C PHE A 175 28.23 -34.75 0.44
N THR A 176 28.66 -35.14 1.63
CA THR A 176 27.77 -35.69 2.65
C THR A 176 27.11 -34.56 3.45
N THR A 177 26.02 -34.89 4.15
CA THR A 177 25.38 -33.97 5.10
C THR A 177 26.33 -33.48 6.19
N ALA A 178 27.30 -34.30 6.60
CA ALA A 178 28.33 -33.92 7.57
C ALA A 178 29.30 -32.88 6.99
N ASP A 179 29.73 -33.03 5.74
CA ASP A 179 30.59 -32.06 5.04
C ASP A 179 29.88 -30.71 4.86
N TYR A 180 28.57 -30.76 4.59
CA TYR A 180 27.74 -29.56 4.52
C TYR A 180 27.66 -28.83 5.87
N GLU A 181 27.50 -29.55 6.98
CA GLU A 181 27.46 -28.96 8.32
C GLU A 181 28.81 -28.43 8.79
N ALA A 182 29.91 -29.10 8.43
CA ALA A 182 31.27 -28.63 8.70
C ALA A 182 31.56 -27.33 7.95
N ARG A 183 31.27 -27.29 6.64
CA ARG A 183 31.41 -26.10 5.80
C ARG A 183 30.49 -24.95 6.23
N LYS A 184 29.33 -25.27 6.80
CA LYS A 184 28.40 -24.27 7.35
C LYS A 184 28.94 -23.64 8.64
N ARG A 185 29.61 -24.41 9.51
CA ARG A 185 30.29 -23.86 10.71
C ARG A 185 31.45 -22.97 10.31
N GLU A 186 32.35 -23.49 9.49
CA GLU A 186 33.54 -22.77 9.01
C GLU A 186 33.15 -21.48 8.27
N GLY A 187 32.18 -21.57 7.34
CA GLY A 187 31.65 -20.40 6.64
C GLY A 187 30.76 -19.47 7.48
N SER A 188 30.39 -19.83 8.71
CA SER A 188 29.65 -18.93 9.61
C SER A 188 30.57 -18.13 10.52
N GLU A 189 31.77 -18.64 10.80
CA GLU A 189 32.78 -18.01 11.64
C GLU A 189 33.65 -17.04 10.83
N GLU A 190 34.01 -17.39 9.57
CA GLU A 190 34.83 -16.53 8.70
C GLU A 190 34.03 -15.47 7.93
N ARG A 191 32.71 -15.61 7.82
CA ARG A 191 31.85 -14.55 7.28
C ARG A 191 31.61 -13.49 8.35
N GLU A 192 32.69 -12.91 8.82
CA GLU A 192 32.65 -11.61 9.44
C GLU A 192 31.92 -10.66 8.48
N THR A 193 30.71 -10.31 8.89
CA THR A 193 30.12 -8.99 8.69
C THR A 193 30.00 -8.47 7.26
N GLN A 194 29.83 -9.33 6.25
CA GLN A 194 29.32 -8.88 4.95
C GLN A 194 27.86 -8.41 5.10
N ARG A 195 27.68 -7.17 5.56
CA ARG A 195 26.39 -6.52 5.69
C ARG A 195 25.89 -6.20 4.30
N TYR A 196 24.59 -6.35 4.14
CA TYR A 196 23.91 -5.91 2.95
C TYR A 196 24.18 -4.41 2.71
N ASP A 197 24.74 -4.10 1.54
CA ASP A 197 25.03 -2.74 1.08
C ASP A 197 23.97 -2.31 0.08
N ALA A 198 23.18 -1.31 0.46
CA ALA A 198 22.11 -0.79 -0.35
C ALA A 198 22.64 -0.21 -1.67
N GLU A 199 23.85 0.33 -1.72
CA GLU A 199 24.39 0.98 -2.93
C GLU A 199 24.71 -0.02 -4.04
N ARG A 200 24.94 -1.30 -3.68
CA ARG A 200 25.23 -2.38 -4.63
C ARG A 200 23.98 -3.06 -5.18
N GLU A 201 22.80 -2.74 -4.65
CA GLU A 201 21.55 -3.33 -5.11
C GLU A 201 21.00 -2.62 -6.34
N ILE A 202 20.83 -3.37 -7.43
CA ILE A 202 20.28 -2.89 -8.71
C ILE A 202 18.74 -2.96 -8.73
N ARG A 203 18.13 -3.68 -7.79
CA ARG A 203 16.67 -3.82 -7.70
C ARG A 203 16.03 -2.54 -7.17
N THR A 204 14.78 -2.30 -7.56
CA THR A 204 13.96 -1.20 -7.05
C THR A 204 13.57 -1.45 -5.60
N LYS A 205 13.94 -0.52 -4.71
CA LYS A 205 13.54 -0.54 -3.29
C LYS A 205 12.12 0.00 -3.13
N GLY A 206 11.32 -0.67 -2.32
CA GLY A 206 9.93 -0.27 -2.05
C GLY A 206 9.80 0.93 -1.10
N VAL A 207 8.58 1.46 -1.00
CA VAL A 207 8.24 2.48 0.00
C VAL A 207 8.43 1.91 1.42
N GLY A 208 9.23 2.60 2.24
CA GLY A 208 9.61 2.12 3.58
C GLY A 208 10.92 1.34 3.63
N PHE A 209 11.70 1.30 2.54
CA PHE A 209 13.08 0.85 2.62
C PHE A 209 13.93 1.78 3.49
N TYR A 210 14.68 1.22 4.44
CA TYR A 210 15.55 1.94 5.36
C TYR A 210 16.99 1.46 5.22
N THR A 211 17.91 2.38 4.95
CA THR A 211 19.35 2.11 4.83
C THR A 211 20.02 2.22 6.19
N PHE A 212 20.67 1.15 6.63
CA PHE A 212 21.51 1.20 7.82
C PHE A 212 22.87 1.84 7.53
N SER A 213 23.48 2.44 8.56
CA SER A 213 24.87 2.89 8.49
C SER A 213 25.83 1.73 8.24
N LYS A 214 26.97 2.04 7.61
CA LYS A 214 28.09 1.10 7.43
C LYS A 214 28.85 0.90 8.75
N ASP A 215 28.79 1.90 9.64
CA ASP A 215 29.40 1.86 10.97
C ASP A 215 28.58 0.93 11.89
N GLU A 216 29.26 -0.03 12.52
CA GLU A 216 28.57 -1.09 13.28
C GLU A 216 27.83 -0.56 14.50
N ASP A 217 28.38 0.45 15.17
CA ASP A 217 27.78 1.00 16.39
C ASP A 217 26.56 1.87 16.08
N GLU A 218 26.64 2.70 15.04
CA GLU A 218 25.48 3.44 14.55
C GLU A 218 24.38 2.50 14.06
N ARG A 219 24.76 1.44 13.34
CA ARG A 219 23.80 0.41 12.89
C ARG A 219 23.12 -0.29 14.07
N LYS A 220 23.86 -0.63 15.13
CA LYS A 220 23.28 -1.22 16.34
C LYS A 220 22.29 -0.26 16.98
N ALA A 221 22.66 1.01 17.13
CA ALA A 221 21.76 2.04 17.66
C ALA A 221 20.48 2.19 16.82
N GLN A 222 20.60 2.22 15.49
CA GLN A 222 19.46 2.25 14.57
C GLN A 222 18.57 1.01 14.72
N MET A 223 19.15 -0.18 14.89
CA MET A 223 18.38 -1.40 15.14
C MET A 223 17.66 -1.38 16.48
N GLU A 224 18.29 -0.86 17.53
CA GLU A 224 17.69 -0.69 18.85
C GLU A 224 16.53 0.30 18.83
N GLU A 225 16.68 1.42 18.11
CA GLU A 225 15.60 2.38 17.90
C GLU A 225 14.39 1.75 17.21
N LEU A 226 14.61 0.99 16.13
CA LEU A 226 13.55 0.28 15.42
C LEU A 226 12.87 -0.77 16.30
N LYS A 227 13.62 -1.49 17.14
CA LYS A 227 13.06 -2.42 18.14
C LYS A 227 12.18 -1.69 19.14
N ARG A 228 12.63 -0.55 19.65
CA ARG A 228 11.86 0.27 20.59
C ARG A 228 10.56 0.78 19.97
N LEU A 229 10.60 1.28 18.73
CA LEU A 229 9.40 1.68 17.99
C LEU A 229 8.45 0.50 17.81
N ARG A 230 8.97 -0.67 17.48
CA ARG A 230 8.15 -1.90 17.38
C ARG A 230 7.45 -2.22 18.69
N GLU A 231 8.16 -2.25 19.81
CA GLU A 231 7.58 -2.50 21.14
C GLU A 231 6.49 -1.48 21.50
N GLN A 232 6.71 -0.19 21.19
CA GLN A 232 5.70 0.84 21.39
C GLN A 232 4.45 0.59 20.54
N THR A 233 4.60 0.17 19.28
CA THR A 233 3.45 -0.16 18.42
C THR A 233 2.73 -1.42 18.88
N GLU A 234 3.46 -2.44 19.34
CA GLU A 234 2.90 -3.69 19.83
C GLU A 234 2.10 -3.46 21.13
N THR A 235 2.65 -2.68 22.06
CA THR A 235 1.96 -2.29 23.30
C THR A 235 0.71 -1.43 23.02
N ALA A 236 0.79 -0.47 22.09
CA ALA A 236 -0.36 0.32 21.68
C ALA A 236 -1.44 -0.54 20.99
N ARG A 237 -1.06 -1.49 20.15
CA ARG A 237 -1.98 -2.46 19.53
C ARG A 237 -2.64 -3.35 20.58
N ALA A 238 -1.86 -3.90 21.52
CA ALA A 238 -2.40 -4.71 22.61
C ALA A 238 -3.40 -3.90 23.47
N HIS A 239 -3.07 -2.64 23.79
CA HIS A 239 -3.96 -1.77 24.55
C HIS A 239 -5.26 -1.52 23.78
N THR A 240 -5.19 -1.13 22.51
CA THR A 240 -6.39 -0.86 21.69
C THR A 240 -7.25 -2.10 21.50
N MET A 241 -6.63 -3.27 21.28
CA MET A 241 -7.32 -4.56 21.24
C MET A 241 -8.02 -4.89 22.56
N SER A 242 -7.38 -4.66 23.70
CA SER A 242 -7.97 -4.91 25.02
C SER A 242 -9.17 -3.99 25.30
N VAL A 243 -9.10 -2.71 24.92
CA VAL A 243 -10.20 -1.74 25.05
C VAL A 243 -11.35 -2.11 24.14
N SER A 244 -11.05 -2.50 22.90
CA SER A 244 -12.04 -2.98 21.94
C SER A 244 -12.74 -4.25 22.45
N ALA A 245 -12.00 -5.21 23.00
CA ALA A 245 -12.56 -6.42 23.60
C ALA A 245 -13.47 -6.13 24.80
N LYS A 246 -13.05 -5.24 25.70
CA LYS A 246 -13.89 -4.77 26.83
C LYS A 246 -15.17 -4.10 26.33
N ARG A 247 -15.08 -3.25 25.30
CA ARG A 247 -16.24 -2.60 24.67
C ARG A 247 -17.19 -3.63 24.05
N LYS A 248 -16.65 -4.62 23.35
CA LYS A 248 -17.44 -5.71 22.76
C LYS A 248 -18.18 -6.51 23.84
N GLN A 249 -17.49 -6.90 24.91
CA GLN A 249 -18.11 -7.61 26.04
C GLN A 249 -19.21 -6.79 26.72
N ALA A 250 -19.02 -5.48 26.87
CA ALA A 250 -20.06 -4.60 27.43
C ALA A 250 -21.29 -4.51 26.52
N LEU A 251 -21.10 -4.43 25.20
CA LEU A 251 -22.18 -4.46 24.22
C LEU A 251 -22.92 -5.80 24.23
N GLU A 252 -22.21 -6.92 24.30
CA GLU A 252 -22.79 -8.27 24.40
C GLU A 252 -23.63 -8.44 25.67
N ARG A 253 -23.13 -7.96 26.83
CA ARG A 253 -23.90 -7.95 28.08
C ARG A 253 -25.17 -7.10 27.96
N ASN A 254 -25.10 -5.96 27.31
CA ASN A 254 -26.27 -5.11 27.08
C ASN A 254 -27.27 -5.76 26.11
N ALA A 255 -26.78 -6.39 25.04
CA ALA A 255 -27.61 -7.15 24.11
C ALA A 255 -28.32 -8.32 24.81
N ALA A 256 -27.62 -9.06 25.67
CA ALA A 256 -28.20 -10.14 26.45
C ALA A 256 -29.31 -9.65 27.40
N LYS A 257 -29.11 -8.50 28.07
CA LYS A 257 -30.15 -7.88 28.93
C LYS A 257 -31.39 -7.49 28.12
N ILE A 258 -31.20 -6.91 26.93
CA ILE A 258 -32.30 -6.53 26.04
C ILE A 258 -33.06 -7.78 25.58
N ASN A 259 -32.34 -8.83 25.16
CA ASN A 259 -32.94 -10.10 24.74
C ASN A 259 -33.71 -10.77 25.88
N ALA A 260 -33.14 -10.83 27.09
CA ALA A 260 -33.82 -11.36 28.27
C ALA A 260 -35.11 -10.57 28.61
N ARG A 261 -35.05 -9.24 28.58
CA ARG A 261 -36.23 -8.39 28.78
C ARG A 261 -37.28 -8.62 27.70
N ARG A 262 -36.86 -8.81 26.45
CA ARG A 262 -37.76 -9.10 25.33
C ARG A 262 -38.44 -10.47 25.49
N LEU A 263 -37.71 -11.50 25.92
CA LEU A 263 -38.26 -12.82 26.21
C LEU A 263 -39.27 -12.77 27.37
N LEU A 264 -38.97 -12.06 28.45
CA LEU A 264 -39.90 -11.88 29.58
C LEU A 264 -41.17 -11.13 29.16
N LEU A 265 -41.04 -10.08 28.33
CA LEU A 265 -42.20 -9.39 27.77
C LEU A 265 -43.03 -10.32 26.89
N GLN A 266 -42.40 -11.13 26.03
CA GLN A 266 -43.10 -12.12 25.20
C GLN A 266 -43.83 -13.17 26.04
N GLN A 267 -43.21 -13.70 27.10
CA GLN A 267 -43.85 -14.62 28.03
C GLN A 267 -45.04 -13.96 28.74
N LYS A 268 -44.91 -12.69 29.15
CA LYS A 268 -46.01 -11.93 29.76
C LYS A 268 -47.17 -11.65 28.79
N THR A 269 -46.89 -11.45 27.49
CA THR A 269 -47.92 -11.25 26.47
C THR A 269 -48.52 -12.56 25.95
N ALA A 270 -47.77 -13.66 25.98
CA ALA A 270 -48.19 -14.99 25.54
C ALA A 270 -48.88 -15.79 26.67
N ALA A 271 -48.66 -15.42 27.93
CA ALA A 271 -49.54 -15.84 29.00
C ALA A 271 -50.96 -15.41 28.63
N PRO A 272 -51.91 -16.36 28.51
CA PRO A 272 -53.27 -16.03 28.12
C PRO A 272 -53.84 -15.02 29.12
N ALA A 273 -54.69 -14.12 28.64
CA ALA A 273 -55.45 -13.17 29.44
C ALA A 273 -56.49 -13.87 30.35
N SER A 274 -56.07 -14.89 31.11
CA SER A 274 -56.85 -15.61 32.12
C SER A 274 -56.57 -15.05 33.52
N SER A 275 -56.57 -13.74 33.64
CA SER A 275 -56.86 -13.05 34.89
C SER A 275 -57.25 -11.62 34.55
N HIS A 276 -58.45 -11.48 33.99
CA HIS A 276 -59.25 -10.32 34.35
C HIS A 276 -59.15 -10.24 35.88
N PRO A 277 -58.71 -9.14 36.51
CA PRO A 277 -58.83 -9.02 37.95
C PRO A 277 -60.32 -9.16 38.19
N GLN A 278 -60.76 -10.34 38.64
CA GLN A 278 -62.08 -10.45 39.21
C GLN A 278 -62.07 -9.37 40.26
N LYS A 279 -62.90 -8.34 40.07
CA LYS A 279 -63.21 -7.42 41.15
C LYS A 279 -63.45 -8.33 42.33
N ALA A 280 -62.57 -8.27 43.34
CA ALA A 280 -62.75 -9.09 44.52
C ALA A 280 -64.19 -8.81 44.93
N ASN A 281 -65.07 -9.81 44.79
CA ASN A 281 -66.42 -9.68 45.29
C ASN A 281 -66.19 -9.63 46.79
N ILE A 282 -66.23 -8.41 47.31
CA ILE A 282 -66.13 -8.19 48.73
C ILE A 282 -67.48 -8.67 49.24
N ASP A 283 -67.56 -9.95 49.57
CA ASP A 283 -68.78 -10.55 50.08
C ASP A 283 -69.11 -9.89 51.43
N ASP A 284 -70.39 -9.59 51.68
CA ASP A 284 -70.83 -8.95 52.93
C ASP A 284 -70.46 -9.78 54.18
N GLU A 285 -70.29 -11.09 54.03
CA GLU A 285 -69.75 -12.00 55.05
C GLU A 285 -68.27 -11.74 55.37
N SER A 286 -67.48 -11.36 54.36
CA SER A 286 -66.06 -11.01 54.53
C SER A 286 -65.91 -9.66 55.25
N ILE A 287 -66.81 -8.70 54.96
CA ILE A 287 -66.85 -7.41 55.67
C ILE A 287 -67.33 -7.60 57.12
N SER A 288 -68.40 -8.37 57.32
CA SER A 288 -68.97 -8.59 58.66
C SER A 288 -68.05 -9.42 59.55
N SER A 289 -67.32 -10.41 59.02
CA SER A 289 -66.31 -11.14 59.80
C SER A 289 -65.14 -10.25 60.22
N PHE A 290 -64.70 -9.33 59.36
CA PHE A 290 -63.67 -8.35 59.68
C PHE A 290 -64.15 -7.33 60.74
N LEU A 291 -65.37 -6.80 60.60
CA LEU A 291 -65.96 -5.87 61.57
C LEU A 291 -66.25 -6.56 62.92
N SER A 292 -66.68 -7.83 62.91
CA SER A 292 -66.84 -8.66 64.11
C SER A 292 -65.49 -8.89 64.82
N SER A 293 -64.43 -9.17 64.06
CA SER A 293 -63.07 -9.32 64.59
C SER A 293 -62.55 -8.05 65.27
N ILE A 294 -62.92 -6.87 64.75
CA ILE A 294 -62.57 -5.58 65.35
C ILE A 294 -63.42 -5.30 66.62
N ARG A 295 -64.69 -5.73 66.64
CA ARG A 295 -65.59 -5.51 67.78
C ARG A 295 -65.25 -6.38 69.00
N ASN A 296 -64.69 -7.56 68.78
CA ASN A 296 -64.29 -8.51 69.84
C ASN A 296 -62.85 -8.30 70.36
N LYS A 297 -62.15 -7.27 69.88
CA LYS A 297 -60.78 -6.90 70.31
C LYS A 297 -60.74 -5.76 71.34
N LYS A 298 -61.84 -5.49 72.03
CA LYS A 298 -61.91 -4.61 73.20
C LYS A 298 -62.41 -5.38 74.41
#